data_AF-A0A371CKQ5-F1
#
_entry.id   AF-A0A371CKQ5-F1
#
_cell.length_a   1.000
_cell.length_b   1.000
_cell.length_c   1.000
_cell.angle_alpha   90.00
_cell.angle_beta   90.00
_cell.angle_gamma   90.00
#
_symmetry.space_group_name_H-M   'P 1'
#
loop_
_entity.id
_entity.type
_entity.pdbx_description
1 polymer ?
#
loop_
_entity_poly.entity_id
_entity_poly.type
_entity_poly.pdbx_seq_one_letter_code
_entity_poly.pdbx_strand_id
1 'polypeptide(L)'
;MAGRRLTTTADDIDKSLSKAASSFDLGAKPDCVASRRIGSPLLSGVGAEVIVPPVRSCITPDCPQQGKPLGGHKHHYAATLYTRSRGTLPVRVYSLYCKGTCCHTTYRHDYLVRSARSPDAVREYYPGVPHALEASEYSFVESKLVQVFRSQMALCHASGEIVAKCYNLGLCDLPDARQLSGDTVWHAFYLHALLLDSTRRSDPLRVPHSGVHAERLQRALEARNLRMAGVGQPEWAHACDLCEKIYPTDPSDPEKRLSACVMDGVTVGHPRCNENLCTNRLRSPRDRFCPEHAAEEEICAVHGCALRAEDSKRTCRTPAHRQHEEDKREKGKAFFRLKKRADDKLQGIKASLGRRWTHNEQLMFRPCGVILSRCTFYESESVGNALRFILATFPEHLPRAMPSYIFFDNNCLLLKHILASKEHRLDDIGLPVDVFHAIRKHKESDAFCAMNCNPACFTELYSDGLGWLFNSSAAEQGNVWFGKFMAVAREMSEIHYNFFLDEMILIHNEQRVEVLRKRGCHPRTVPLDELAMPRH
;
A
#
# COMPACT_ATOMS: atom_id res chain seq x y z
N MET A 1 29.17 -46.62 44.84
CA MET A 1 28.37 -46.93 43.63
C MET A 1 27.65 -45.65 43.24
N ALA A 2 28.33 -44.80 42.46
CA ALA A 2 28.23 -44.75 41.00
C ALA A 2 26.88 -44.14 40.57
N GLY A 3 26.95 -42.91 40.05
CA GLY A 3 25.80 -42.08 39.74
C GLY A 3 25.34 -42.16 38.28
N ARG A 4 24.36 -41.32 37.95
CA ARG A 4 24.20 -40.65 36.65
C ARG A 4 23.03 -39.66 36.73
N ARG A 5 23.34 -38.37 36.73
CA ARG A 5 22.42 -37.32 36.25
C ARG A 5 22.53 -37.31 34.73
N LEU A 6 21.40 -37.44 34.04
CA LEU A 6 21.32 -37.21 32.60
C LEU A 6 21.00 -35.73 32.38
N THR A 7 22.02 -34.98 31.97
CA THR A 7 21.90 -33.68 31.32
C THR A 7 21.91 -33.93 29.81
N THR A 8 20.79 -33.68 29.13
CA THR A 8 20.73 -33.68 27.67
C THR A 8 20.87 -32.24 27.17
N THR A 9 21.98 -31.95 26.51
CA THR A 9 22.27 -30.70 25.81
C THR A 9 21.82 -30.79 24.35
N ALA A 10 21.48 -29.65 23.76
CA ALA A 10 20.82 -29.50 22.45
C ALA A 10 21.67 -29.88 21.20
N ASP A 11 22.84 -30.50 21.37
CA ASP A 11 23.77 -30.83 20.27
C ASP A 11 23.61 -32.26 19.71
N ASP A 12 22.80 -33.12 20.34
CA ASP A 12 22.65 -34.53 19.92
C ASP A 12 21.52 -34.80 18.91
N ILE A 13 20.73 -33.79 18.54
CA ILE A 13 19.67 -33.92 17.53
C ILE A 13 20.21 -33.70 16.10
N ASP A 14 21.32 -32.97 15.95
CA ASP A 14 21.79 -32.48 14.64
C ASP A 14 22.65 -33.49 13.84
N LYS A 15 23.02 -34.63 14.44
CA LYS A 15 23.82 -35.68 13.77
C LYS A 15 23.02 -36.81 13.12
N SER A 16 21.70 -36.81 13.24
CA SER A 16 20.85 -37.83 12.60
C SER A 16 20.27 -37.40 11.24
N LEU A 17 20.28 -36.10 10.92
CA LEU A 17 19.71 -35.55 9.69
C LEU A 17 20.71 -35.39 8.53
N SER A 18 22.01 -35.61 8.77
CA SER A 18 23.07 -35.37 7.78
C SER A 18 23.52 -36.59 6.96
N LYS A 19 22.82 -37.74 7.06
CA LYS A 19 23.19 -38.99 6.34
C LYS A 19 22.19 -39.53 5.33
N ALA A 20 21.13 -38.78 4.99
CA ALA A 20 20.11 -39.21 4.02
C ALA A 20 20.05 -38.36 2.74
N ALA A 21 21.13 -37.62 2.41
CA ALA A 21 21.21 -36.77 1.23
C ALA A 21 22.47 -37.08 0.40
N SER A 22 22.64 -38.32 -0.04
CA SER A 22 23.68 -38.68 -1.00
C SER A 22 23.31 -39.93 -1.78
N SER A 23 22.41 -39.77 -2.73
CA SER A 23 22.33 -40.52 -4.00
C SER A 23 20.99 -40.18 -4.62
N PHE A 24 20.99 -39.40 -5.70
CA PHE A 24 20.18 -39.69 -6.88
C PHE A 24 20.65 -38.79 -8.02
N ASP A 25 20.99 -39.48 -9.08
CA ASP A 25 21.72 -39.06 -10.27
C ASP A 25 20.87 -38.13 -11.15
N LEU A 26 21.50 -37.11 -11.73
CA LEU A 26 20.90 -36.14 -12.65
C LEU A 26 21.20 -36.57 -14.08
N GLY A 27 20.22 -37.18 -14.75
CA GLY A 27 20.37 -37.50 -16.17
C GLY A 27 19.09 -37.97 -16.84
N ALA A 28 18.32 -37.04 -17.42
CA ALA A 28 17.64 -37.15 -18.72
C ALA A 28 16.51 -36.10 -18.83
N LYS A 29 16.54 -35.29 -19.90
CA LYS A 29 15.39 -34.52 -20.39
C LYS A 29 14.30 -35.48 -20.88
N PRO A 30 13.02 -35.10 -20.84
CA PRO A 30 12.09 -35.61 -21.84
C PRO A 30 11.35 -34.50 -22.59
N ASP A 31 11.17 -34.80 -23.86
CA ASP A 31 10.57 -34.02 -24.92
C ASP A 31 9.07 -33.74 -24.73
N CYS A 32 8.62 -32.69 -25.44
CA CYS A 32 7.23 -32.42 -25.76
C CYS A 32 6.51 -33.66 -26.29
N VAL A 33 5.54 -34.18 -25.54
CA VAL A 33 4.51 -35.08 -26.08
C VAL A 33 3.15 -34.64 -25.58
N ALA A 34 2.29 -34.25 -26.53
CA ALA A 34 0.88 -34.00 -26.35
C ALA A 34 0.19 -35.26 -25.78
N SER A 35 -0.30 -35.20 -24.55
CA SER A 35 -1.13 -36.26 -23.98
C SER A 35 -2.60 -35.83 -24.01
N ARG A 36 -3.34 -36.37 -24.99
CA ARG A 36 -4.80 -36.51 -24.91
C ARG A 36 -5.11 -37.36 -23.67
N ARG A 37 -5.74 -36.77 -22.65
CA ARG A 37 -6.38 -37.56 -21.59
C ARG A 37 -7.87 -37.68 -21.87
N ILE A 38 -8.25 -38.94 -22.03
CA ILE A 38 -9.59 -39.47 -22.25
C ILE A 38 -10.45 -39.15 -21.01
N GLY A 39 -11.65 -38.61 -21.26
CA GLY A 39 -12.58 -38.22 -20.22
C GLY A 39 -13.12 -39.39 -19.42
N SER A 40 -13.22 -39.19 -18.11
CA SER A 40 -14.13 -39.95 -17.25
C SER A 40 -15.46 -39.18 -17.17
N PRO A 41 -16.60 -39.78 -17.57
CA PRO A 41 -17.90 -39.13 -17.52
C PRO A 41 -18.60 -39.55 -16.22
N LEU A 42 -18.47 -38.79 -15.14
CA LEU A 42 -19.36 -38.85 -13.96
C LEU A 42 -19.04 -37.69 -13.00
N LEU A 43 -19.30 -36.45 -13.43
CA LEU A 43 -19.58 -35.26 -12.59
C LEU A 43 -20.11 -34.09 -13.46
N SER A 44 -20.68 -34.40 -14.63
CA SER A 44 -21.32 -33.43 -15.52
C SER A 44 -22.76 -33.21 -15.08
N GLY A 45 -23.01 -32.23 -14.19
CA GLY A 45 -24.42 -31.92 -13.88
C GLY A 45 -24.66 -30.71 -13.00
N VAL A 46 -24.06 -30.68 -11.81
CA VAL A 46 -24.46 -29.72 -10.77
C VAL A 46 -23.21 -29.06 -10.22
N GLY A 47 -22.98 -27.77 -10.55
CA GLY A 47 -22.13 -26.95 -9.70
C GLY A 47 -22.80 -26.90 -8.33
N ALA A 48 -22.05 -27.11 -7.24
CA ALA A 48 -22.60 -27.11 -5.88
C ALA A 48 -23.33 -25.80 -5.56
N GLU A 49 -22.93 -24.70 -6.23
CA GLU A 49 -23.59 -23.41 -6.16
C GLU A 49 -23.75 -22.73 -7.53
N VAL A 50 -24.73 -21.82 -7.58
CA VAL A 50 -25.08 -21.04 -8.76
C VAL A 50 -24.86 -19.56 -8.48
N ILE A 51 -24.03 -18.91 -9.28
CA ILE A 51 -23.80 -17.47 -9.23
C ILE A 51 -24.65 -16.81 -10.32
N VAL A 52 -25.54 -15.90 -9.93
CA VAL A 52 -26.45 -15.19 -10.85
C VAL A 52 -26.33 -13.67 -10.67
N PRO A 53 -26.73 -12.87 -11.67
CA PRO A 53 -26.87 -11.43 -11.51
C PRO A 53 -27.89 -11.08 -10.41
N PRO A 54 -27.68 -9.98 -9.67
CA PRO A 54 -28.60 -9.54 -8.64
C PRO A 54 -29.92 -9.01 -9.22
N VAL A 55 -29.92 -8.64 -10.51
CA VAL A 55 -31.09 -8.12 -11.22
C VAL A 55 -31.76 -9.21 -12.06
N ARG A 56 -33.10 -9.25 -12.01
CA ARG A 56 -33.92 -10.18 -12.81
C ARG A 56 -34.72 -9.49 -13.92
N SER A 57 -34.73 -8.16 -13.94
CA SER A 57 -35.37 -7.32 -14.94
C SER A 57 -34.39 -6.31 -15.52
N CYS A 58 -34.69 -5.77 -16.71
CA CYS A 58 -33.87 -4.72 -17.32
C CYS A 58 -33.93 -3.45 -16.45
N ILE A 59 -32.79 -3.03 -15.93
CA ILE A 59 -32.65 -1.79 -15.15
C ILE A 59 -32.04 -0.64 -15.97
N THR A 60 -31.76 -0.87 -17.25
CA THR A 60 -31.12 0.15 -18.09
C THR A 60 -32.10 1.31 -18.29
N PRO A 61 -31.72 2.56 -17.93
CA PRO A 61 -32.54 3.73 -18.19
C PRO A 61 -32.88 3.84 -19.67
N ASP A 62 -34.08 4.33 -19.97
CA ASP A 62 -34.58 4.61 -21.33
C ASP A 62 -34.67 3.38 -22.24
N CYS A 63 -34.55 2.17 -21.68
CA CYS A 63 -34.76 0.94 -22.43
C CYS A 63 -36.26 0.67 -22.59
N PRO A 64 -36.78 0.39 -23.81
CA PRO A 64 -38.17 -0.03 -24.02
C PRO A 64 -38.56 -1.33 -23.28
N GLN A 65 -37.57 -2.07 -22.77
CA GLN A 65 -37.75 -3.28 -21.98
C GLN A 65 -37.47 -3.05 -20.48
N GLN A 66 -37.27 -1.81 -20.03
CA GLN A 66 -37.06 -1.49 -18.60
C GLN A 66 -38.18 -2.10 -17.75
N GLY A 67 -37.82 -2.72 -16.63
CA GLY A 67 -38.74 -3.42 -15.73
C GLY A 67 -39.18 -4.81 -16.21
N LYS A 68 -38.99 -5.18 -17.48
CA LYS A 68 -39.37 -6.51 -18.00
C LYS A 68 -38.34 -7.59 -17.62
N PRO A 69 -38.77 -8.86 -17.42
CA PRO A 69 -37.88 -9.95 -17.04
C PRO A 69 -36.77 -10.24 -18.06
N LEU A 70 -35.56 -10.48 -17.56
CA LEU A 70 -34.40 -10.92 -18.34
C LEU A 70 -34.42 -12.46 -18.45
N GLY A 71 -34.88 -13.01 -19.57
CA GLY A 71 -35.13 -14.46 -19.68
C GLY A 71 -34.59 -15.14 -20.94
N GLY A 72 -33.75 -14.45 -21.71
CA GLY A 72 -33.61 -14.78 -23.12
C GLY A 72 -32.52 -15.75 -23.55
N HIS A 73 -31.28 -15.31 -23.38
CA HIS A 73 -30.08 -16.09 -23.64
C HIS A 73 -29.34 -16.21 -22.32
N LYS A 74 -29.29 -17.42 -21.76
CA LYS A 74 -28.56 -17.73 -20.55
C LYS A 74 -27.21 -18.31 -20.95
N HIS A 75 -26.20 -17.46 -21.08
CA HIS A 75 -24.84 -17.97 -21.16
C HIS A 75 -24.41 -18.38 -19.75
N HIS A 76 -23.94 -19.60 -19.61
CA HIS A 76 -23.42 -20.12 -18.35
C HIS A 76 -22.08 -20.82 -18.56
N TYR A 77 -21.25 -20.81 -17.53
CA TYR A 77 -19.94 -21.44 -17.53
C TYR A 77 -19.60 -21.98 -16.14
N ALA A 78 -18.67 -22.93 -16.09
CA ALA A 78 -18.12 -23.45 -14.84
C ALA A 78 -17.00 -22.53 -14.33
N ALA A 79 -16.92 -22.34 -13.03
CA ALA A 79 -15.91 -21.54 -12.36
C ALA A 79 -15.60 -22.12 -10.97
N THR A 80 -14.59 -21.55 -10.32
CA THR A 80 -14.20 -21.86 -8.95
C THR A 80 -14.57 -20.70 -8.03
N LEU A 81 -15.21 -21.00 -6.89
CA LEU A 81 -15.47 -20.05 -5.83
C LEU A 81 -14.61 -20.39 -4.60
N TYR A 82 -13.81 -19.45 -4.15
CA TYR A 82 -13.05 -19.54 -2.91
C TYR A 82 -13.84 -18.92 -1.76
N THR A 83 -14.07 -19.67 -0.69
CA THR A 83 -14.93 -19.26 0.43
C THR A 83 -14.18 -19.29 1.75
N ARG A 84 -14.64 -18.49 2.71
CA ARG A 84 -14.02 -18.40 4.03
C ARG A 84 -14.18 -19.68 4.85
N SER A 85 -15.32 -20.37 4.72
CA SER A 85 -15.71 -21.45 5.66
C SER A 85 -16.04 -22.79 5.01
N ARG A 86 -16.23 -22.86 3.69
CA ARG A 86 -16.58 -24.10 2.98
C ARG A 86 -15.48 -24.57 2.04
N GLY A 87 -14.31 -23.96 2.17
CA GLY A 87 -13.20 -24.16 1.27
C GLY A 87 -13.52 -23.74 -0.17
N THR A 88 -12.94 -24.48 -1.11
CA THR A 88 -13.07 -24.25 -2.54
C THR A 88 -14.29 -24.98 -3.09
N LEU A 89 -15.12 -24.31 -3.89
CA LEU A 89 -16.36 -24.86 -4.46
C LEU A 89 -16.40 -24.74 -5.99
N PRO A 90 -16.88 -25.78 -6.71
CA PRO A 90 -17.23 -25.65 -8.12
C PRO A 90 -18.57 -24.95 -8.26
N VAL A 91 -18.62 -23.90 -9.08
CA VAL A 91 -19.83 -23.09 -9.27
C VAL A 91 -20.20 -22.97 -10.74
N ARG A 92 -21.50 -22.77 -11.00
CA ARG A 92 -22.02 -22.44 -12.33
C ARG A 92 -22.45 -20.98 -12.34
N VAL A 93 -21.83 -20.18 -13.20
CA VAL A 93 -22.07 -18.74 -13.29
C VAL A 93 -23.00 -18.47 -14.45
N TYR A 94 -24.04 -17.67 -14.23
CA TYR A 94 -24.99 -17.25 -15.24
C TYR A 94 -24.83 -15.76 -15.53
N SER A 95 -25.03 -15.41 -16.80
CA SER A 95 -25.21 -14.03 -17.24
C SER A 95 -26.56 -13.88 -17.92
N LEU A 96 -27.15 -12.69 -17.76
CA LEU A 96 -28.43 -12.35 -18.35
C LEU A 96 -28.22 -11.28 -19.42
N TYR A 97 -29.02 -11.30 -20.47
CA TYR A 97 -28.93 -10.37 -21.58
C TYR A 97 -30.29 -9.77 -21.90
N CYS A 98 -30.35 -8.45 -22.08
CA CYS A 98 -31.58 -7.77 -22.48
C CYS A 98 -31.94 -8.10 -23.94
N LYS A 99 -33.06 -8.80 -24.13
CA LYS A 99 -33.56 -9.28 -25.44
C LYS A 99 -34.07 -8.13 -26.33
N GLY A 100 -34.02 -8.36 -27.64
CA GLY A 100 -34.63 -7.53 -28.68
C GLY A 100 -33.92 -6.20 -28.85
N THR A 101 -32.75 -6.19 -29.52
CA THR A 101 -31.99 -5.04 -30.08
C THR A 101 -32.16 -3.65 -29.44
N CYS A 102 -32.39 -3.57 -28.13
CA CYS A 102 -32.81 -2.33 -27.47
C CYS A 102 -31.63 -1.69 -26.74
N CYS A 103 -31.19 -2.27 -25.62
CA CYS A 103 -30.08 -1.70 -24.85
C CYS A 103 -28.78 -2.50 -24.93
N HIS A 104 -28.76 -3.67 -25.55
CA HIS A 104 -27.57 -4.52 -25.71
C HIS A 104 -26.75 -4.74 -24.42
N THR A 105 -27.42 -4.76 -23.27
CA THR A 105 -26.79 -4.84 -21.95
C THR A 105 -26.68 -6.30 -21.49
N THR A 106 -25.47 -6.72 -21.13
CA THR A 106 -25.20 -7.98 -20.44
C THR A 106 -25.07 -7.71 -18.95
N TYR A 107 -25.91 -8.35 -18.15
CA TYR A 107 -25.87 -8.33 -16.70
C TYR A 107 -25.05 -9.53 -16.22
N ARG A 108 -23.93 -9.25 -15.56
CA ARG A 108 -23.08 -10.23 -14.86
C ARG A 108 -23.40 -10.20 -13.37
N HIS A 109 -22.68 -10.99 -12.59
CA HIS A 109 -22.87 -11.12 -11.15
C HIS A 109 -22.57 -9.82 -10.40
N ASP A 110 -21.45 -9.19 -10.71
CA ASP A 110 -20.86 -8.06 -10.00
C ASP A 110 -20.93 -6.75 -10.79
N TYR A 111 -21.08 -6.82 -12.11
CA TYR A 111 -21.24 -5.65 -12.98
C TYR A 111 -22.25 -5.88 -14.12
N LEU A 112 -22.60 -4.80 -14.81
CA LEU A 112 -23.24 -4.82 -16.11
C LEU A 112 -22.31 -4.22 -17.17
N VAL A 113 -22.52 -4.61 -18.43
CA VAL A 113 -21.80 -4.06 -19.57
C VAL A 113 -22.75 -3.81 -20.73
N ARG A 114 -22.76 -2.58 -21.23
CA ARG A 114 -23.52 -2.20 -22.44
C ARG A 114 -22.67 -2.43 -23.67
N SER A 115 -23.25 -3.02 -24.71
CA SER A 115 -22.59 -3.24 -25.99
C SER A 115 -21.22 -3.90 -25.84
N ALA A 116 -21.15 -5.05 -25.13
CA ALA A 116 -19.91 -5.70 -24.69
C ALA A 116 -18.88 -6.02 -25.80
N ARG A 117 -19.30 -6.01 -27.07
CA ARG A 117 -18.42 -6.20 -28.23
C ARG A 117 -17.69 -4.92 -28.65
N SER A 118 -18.11 -3.75 -28.16
CA SER A 118 -17.47 -2.48 -28.43
C SER A 118 -16.10 -2.41 -27.76
N PRO A 119 -15.05 -1.90 -28.43
CA PRO A 119 -13.75 -1.69 -27.79
C PRO A 119 -13.84 -0.75 -26.59
N ASP A 120 -14.76 0.22 -26.62
CA ASP A 120 -14.99 1.22 -25.56
C ASP A 120 -16.04 0.77 -24.53
N ALA A 121 -16.42 -0.51 -24.53
CA ALA A 121 -17.37 -1.02 -23.55
C ALA A 121 -16.82 -0.89 -22.11
N VAL A 122 -17.70 -0.52 -21.19
CA VAL A 122 -17.36 -0.27 -19.78
C VAL A 122 -18.12 -1.27 -18.90
N ARG A 123 -17.42 -1.84 -17.92
CA ARG A 123 -18.04 -2.55 -16.79
C ARG A 123 -18.48 -1.50 -15.78
N GLU A 124 -19.78 -1.47 -15.49
CA GLU A 124 -20.34 -0.69 -14.40
C GLU A 124 -20.73 -1.64 -13.28
N TYR A 125 -20.03 -1.57 -12.15
CA TYR A 125 -20.29 -2.41 -10.99
C TYR A 125 -21.56 -1.97 -10.27
N TYR A 126 -22.31 -2.94 -9.74
CA TYR A 126 -23.50 -2.63 -8.94
C TYR A 126 -23.12 -1.92 -7.62
N PRO A 127 -24.03 -1.12 -7.04
CA PRO A 127 -23.80 -0.49 -5.74
C PRO A 127 -23.49 -1.52 -4.63
N GLY A 128 -22.53 -1.20 -3.77
CA GLY A 128 -22.11 -2.05 -2.67
C GLY A 128 -21.07 -3.10 -3.07
N VAL A 129 -20.73 -3.97 -2.12
CA VAL A 129 -19.83 -5.10 -2.35
C VAL A 129 -20.66 -6.37 -2.54
N PRO A 130 -20.56 -7.08 -3.67
CA PRO A 130 -21.31 -8.31 -3.92
C PRO A 130 -20.84 -9.44 -2.97
N HIS A 131 -21.62 -10.52 -2.87
CA HIS A 131 -21.24 -11.68 -2.06
C HIS A 131 -19.95 -12.35 -2.55
N ALA A 132 -19.76 -12.42 -3.88
CA ALA A 132 -18.56 -12.94 -4.50
C ALA A 132 -18.06 -11.98 -5.58
N LEU A 133 -16.74 -11.85 -5.68
CA LEU A 133 -16.06 -10.97 -6.63
C LEU A 133 -15.49 -11.82 -7.77
N GLU A 134 -15.72 -11.42 -9.03
CA GLU A 134 -15.03 -12.00 -10.18
C GLU A 134 -13.56 -11.52 -10.18
N ALA A 135 -12.72 -12.19 -9.40
CA ALA A 135 -11.33 -11.81 -9.17
C ALA A 135 -10.43 -12.11 -10.38
N SER A 136 -10.71 -13.18 -11.13
CA SER A 136 -10.13 -13.43 -12.45
C SER A 136 -11.07 -14.29 -13.29
N GLU A 137 -10.74 -14.52 -14.56
CA GLU A 137 -11.59 -15.33 -15.44
C GLU A 137 -11.79 -16.74 -14.85
N TYR A 138 -13.04 -17.10 -14.59
CA TYR A 138 -13.44 -18.35 -13.93
C TYR A 138 -13.05 -18.50 -12.44
N SER A 139 -12.62 -17.43 -11.77
CA SER A 139 -12.21 -17.46 -10.35
C SER A 139 -12.96 -16.40 -9.55
N PHE A 140 -13.77 -16.84 -8.59
CA PHE A 140 -14.56 -16.00 -7.73
C PHE A 140 -14.07 -16.08 -6.29
N VAL A 141 -14.04 -14.96 -5.58
CA VAL A 141 -13.65 -14.91 -4.17
C VAL A 141 -14.80 -14.34 -3.35
N GLU A 142 -15.23 -15.05 -2.32
CA GLU A 142 -16.22 -14.55 -1.37
C GLU A 142 -15.72 -13.27 -0.68
N SER A 143 -16.55 -12.24 -0.60
CA SER A 143 -16.15 -10.96 0.01
C SER A 143 -15.73 -11.11 1.47
N LYS A 144 -16.35 -12.04 2.22
CA LYS A 144 -15.92 -12.38 3.58
C LYS A 144 -14.53 -13.02 3.63
N LEU A 145 -14.11 -13.74 2.61
CA LEU A 145 -12.75 -14.27 2.50
C LEU A 145 -11.77 -13.16 2.15
N VAL A 146 -12.15 -12.19 1.31
CA VAL A 146 -11.30 -11.00 1.04
C VAL A 146 -11.03 -10.20 2.30
N GLN A 147 -11.99 -10.12 3.24
CA GLN A 147 -11.73 -9.52 4.55
C GLN A 147 -10.62 -10.22 5.33
N VAL A 148 -10.54 -11.56 5.24
CA VAL A 148 -9.42 -12.33 5.83
C VAL A 148 -8.10 -11.99 5.12
N PHE A 149 -8.10 -11.86 3.79
CA PHE A 149 -6.91 -11.45 3.04
C PHE A 149 -6.40 -10.08 3.52
N ARG A 150 -7.32 -9.11 3.65
CA ARG A 150 -7.01 -7.76 4.16
C ARG A 150 -6.39 -7.81 5.55
N SER A 151 -6.96 -8.60 6.46
CA SER A 151 -6.40 -8.76 7.81
C SER A 151 -5.02 -9.41 7.81
N GLN A 152 -4.79 -10.45 7.01
CA GLN A 152 -3.48 -11.10 6.88
C GLN A 152 -2.43 -10.14 6.31
N MET A 153 -2.81 -9.34 5.31
CA MET A 153 -1.94 -8.32 4.74
C MET A 153 -1.58 -7.24 5.78
N ALA A 154 -2.57 -6.70 6.50
CA ALA A 154 -2.35 -5.59 7.45
C ALA A 154 -1.66 -6.00 8.76
N LEU A 155 -1.94 -7.20 9.28
CA LEU A 155 -1.46 -7.65 10.59
C LEU A 155 -0.25 -8.58 10.51
N CYS A 156 -0.20 -9.42 9.48
CA CYS A 156 0.88 -10.39 9.29
C CYS A 156 1.86 -9.97 8.19
N HIS A 157 1.63 -8.82 7.53
CA HIS A 157 2.48 -8.30 6.45
C HIS A 157 2.62 -9.30 5.30
N ALA A 158 1.59 -10.14 5.11
CA ALA A 158 1.60 -11.21 4.13
C ALA A 158 1.44 -10.67 2.70
N SER A 159 2.20 -11.21 1.74
CA SER A 159 1.99 -10.94 0.31
C SER A 159 0.80 -11.73 -0.22
N GLY A 160 0.30 -11.37 -1.42
CA GLY A 160 -0.75 -12.13 -2.09
C GLY A 160 -0.39 -13.61 -2.27
N GLU A 161 0.87 -13.94 -2.54
CA GLU A 161 1.35 -15.33 -2.65
C GLU A 161 1.28 -16.08 -1.32
N ILE A 162 1.65 -15.43 -0.21
CA ILE A 162 1.57 -16.05 1.12
C ILE A 162 0.12 -16.29 1.51
N VAL A 163 -0.75 -15.30 1.31
CA VAL A 163 -2.20 -15.41 1.55
C VAL A 163 -2.79 -16.56 0.73
N ALA A 164 -2.46 -16.64 -0.56
CA ALA A 164 -2.92 -17.72 -1.44
C ALA A 164 -2.44 -19.10 -0.97
N LYS A 165 -1.16 -19.23 -0.58
CA LYS A 165 -0.60 -20.48 -0.04
C LYS A 165 -1.28 -20.90 1.26
N CYS A 166 -1.49 -19.97 2.20
CA CYS A 166 -2.19 -20.24 3.46
C CYS A 166 -3.61 -20.79 3.19
N TYR A 167 -4.33 -20.19 2.24
CA TYR A 167 -5.64 -20.67 1.85
C TYR A 167 -5.57 -22.08 1.22
N ASN A 168 -4.67 -22.30 0.26
CA ASN A 168 -4.57 -23.58 -0.44
C ASN A 168 -4.16 -24.73 0.49
N LEU A 169 -3.32 -24.47 1.50
CA LEU A 169 -2.91 -25.48 2.48
C LEU A 169 -3.95 -25.71 3.58
N GLY A 170 -4.73 -24.69 3.93
CA GLY A 170 -5.61 -24.74 5.11
C GLY A 170 -7.10 -24.93 4.81
N LEU A 171 -7.58 -24.57 3.61
CA LEU A 171 -9.00 -24.52 3.26
C LEU A 171 -9.33 -25.13 1.89
N CYS A 172 -8.33 -25.51 1.07
CA CYS A 172 -8.62 -26.10 -0.24
C CYS A 172 -8.85 -27.61 -0.10
N ASP A 173 -10.12 -28.00 -0.01
CA ASP A 173 -10.51 -29.40 0.23
C ASP A 173 -10.74 -30.22 -1.06
N LEU A 174 -10.60 -29.60 -2.23
CA LEU A 174 -10.84 -30.22 -3.54
C LEU A 174 -9.52 -30.47 -4.29
N PRO A 175 -9.12 -31.74 -4.49
CA PRO A 175 -7.86 -32.09 -5.14
C PRO A 175 -7.71 -31.53 -6.56
N ASP A 176 -8.80 -31.53 -7.33
CA ASP A 176 -8.82 -31.10 -8.74
C ASP A 176 -9.24 -29.64 -8.93
N ALA A 177 -9.46 -28.89 -7.84
CA ALA A 177 -9.85 -27.50 -7.97
C ALA A 177 -8.67 -26.62 -8.39
N ARG A 178 -8.99 -25.57 -9.15
CA ARG A 178 -8.01 -24.52 -9.46
C ARG A 178 -7.52 -23.91 -8.14
N GLN A 179 -6.22 -23.95 -7.90
CA GLN A 179 -5.61 -23.33 -6.74
C GLN A 179 -5.78 -21.81 -6.76
N LEU A 180 -5.99 -21.21 -5.59
CA LEU A 180 -5.98 -19.76 -5.45
C LEU A 180 -4.57 -19.24 -5.76
N SER A 181 -4.45 -18.27 -6.66
CA SER A 181 -3.17 -17.64 -7.00
C SER A 181 -2.97 -16.31 -6.28
N GLY A 182 -1.72 -15.88 -6.13
CA GLY A 182 -1.38 -14.56 -5.57
C GLY A 182 -2.01 -13.42 -6.39
N ASP A 183 -2.01 -13.53 -7.71
CA ASP A 183 -2.66 -12.55 -8.60
C ASP A 183 -4.17 -12.45 -8.34
N THR A 184 -4.85 -13.57 -8.11
CA THR A 184 -6.28 -13.59 -7.78
C THR A 184 -6.53 -12.93 -6.42
N VAL A 185 -5.66 -13.15 -5.43
CA VAL A 185 -5.73 -12.46 -4.14
C VAL A 185 -5.58 -10.95 -4.30
N TRP A 186 -4.55 -10.50 -5.04
CA TRP A 186 -4.31 -9.08 -5.29
C TRP A 186 -5.47 -8.43 -6.03
N HIS A 187 -5.97 -9.06 -7.09
CA HIS A 187 -7.10 -8.51 -7.84
C HIS A 187 -8.37 -8.43 -6.98
N ALA A 188 -8.67 -9.47 -6.20
CA ALA A 188 -9.80 -9.47 -5.27
C ALA A 188 -9.65 -8.36 -4.21
N PHE A 189 -8.45 -8.19 -3.65
CA PHE A 189 -8.14 -7.12 -2.69
C PHE A 189 -8.40 -5.73 -3.29
N TYR A 190 -7.84 -5.45 -4.48
CA TYR A 190 -7.99 -4.17 -5.15
C TYR A 190 -9.44 -3.87 -5.54
N LEU A 191 -10.12 -4.84 -6.16
CA LEU A 191 -11.51 -4.68 -6.56
C LEU A 191 -12.42 -4.46 -5.34
N HIS A 192 -12.25 -5.24 -4.28
CA HIS A 192 -12.99 -5.07 -3.04
C HIS A 192 -12.78 -3.68 -2.43
N ALA A 193 -11.53 -3.21 -2.34
CA ALA A 193 -11.21 -1.88 -1.83
C ALA A 193 -11.82 -0.75 -2.68
N LEU A 194 -11.80 -0.88 -4.01
CA LEU A 194 -12.43 0.07 -4.93
C LEU A 194 -13.96 0.09 -4.79
N LEU A 195 -14.61 -1.06 -4.56
CA LEU A 195 -16.05 -1.14 -4.34
C LEU A 195 -16.45 -0.52 -2.99
N LEU A 196 -15.65 -0.70 -1.94
CA LEU A 196 -15.83 0.01 -0.67
C LEU A 196 -15.71 1.53 -0.86
N ASP A 197 -14.69 1.99 -1.61
CA ASP A 197 -14.51 3.40 -1.93
C ASP A 197 -15.68 3.99 -2.72
N SER A 198 -16.10 3.28 -3.77
CA SER A 198 -17.28 3.60 -4.58
C SER A 198 -18.55 3.72 -3.72
N THR A 199 -18.74 2.80 -2.78
CA THR A 199 -19.88 2.80 -1.85
C THR A 199 -19.85 4.02 -0.93
N ARG A 200 -18.70 4.35 -0.32
CA ARG A 200 -18.55 5.56 0.53
C ARG A 200 -18.87 6.84 -0.23
N ARG A 201 -18.49 6.92 -1.50
CA ARG A 201 -18.72 8.10 -2.35
C ARG A 201 -20.08 8.13 -3.03
N SER A 202 -20.88 7.06 -2.92
CA SER A 202 -22.12 6.88 -3.69
C SER A 202 -21.92 7.06 -5.21
N ASP A 203 -20.76 6.63 -5.73
CA ASP A 203 -20.37 6.79 -7.13
C ASP A 203 -19.93 5.43 -7.72
N PRO A 204 -20.67 4.83 -8.65
CA PRO A 204 -20.41 3.47 -9.16
C PRO A 204 -19.02 3.29 -9.77
N LEU A 205 -18.36 2.18 -9.42
CA LEU A 205 -17.09 1.82 -10.04
C LEU A 205 -17.28 1.47 -11.52
N ARG A 206 -16.53 2.18 -12.37
CA ARG A 206 -16.50 1.98 -13.82
C ARG A 206 -15.08 1.66 -14.30
N VAL A 207 -14.93 0.57 -15.03
CA VAL A 207 -13.62 0.16 -15.60
C VAL A 207 -13.78 -0.36 -17.03
N PRO A 208 -12.74 -0.33 -17.86
CA PRO A 208 -12.79 -0.91 -19.21
C PRO A 208 -13.23 -2.38 -19.20
N HIS A 209 -14.11 -2.76 -20.13
CA HIS A 209 -14.54 -4.15 -20.30
C HIS A 209 -13.51 -4.97 -21.07
N SER A 210 -12.96 -4.38 -22.13
CA SER A 210 -11.90 -4.92 -22.98
C SER A 210 -10.52 -4.72 -22.33
N GLY A 211 -9.47 -5.31 -22.93
CA GLY A 211 -8.08 -5.13 -22.50
C GLY A 211 -7.56 -6.17 -21.49
N VAL A 212 -6.30 -5.99 -21.10
CA VAL A 212 -5.57 -6.90 -20.23
C VAL A 212 -6.14 -6.84 -18.81
N HIS A 213 -6.43 -8.01 -18.24
CA HIS A 213 -7.05 -8.10 -16.91
C HIS A 213 -6.22 -7.43 -15.80
N ALA A 214 -4.89 -7.58 -15.83
CA ALA A 214 -3.97 -6.97 -14.87
C ALA A 214 -4.00 -5.43 -14.88
N GLU A 215 -4.31 -4.82 -16.02
CA GLU A 215 -4.33 -3.35 -16.18
C GLU A 215 -5.73 -2.76 -15.98
N ARG A 216 -6.77 -3.60 -15.91
CA ARG A 216 -8.18 -3.17 -15.92
C ARG A 216 -8.51 -2.19 -14.78
N LEU A 217 -7.91 -2.37 -13.61
CA LEU A 217 -8.17 -1.54 -12.44
C LEU A 217 -7.24 -0.31 -12.38
N GLN A 218 -6.18 -0.25 -13.19
CA GLN A 218 -5.07 0.70 -13.06
C GLN A 218 -5.55 2.16 -12.94
N ARG A 219 -6.43 2.61 -13.84
CA ARG A 219 -6.98 3.97 -13.82
C ARG A 219 -7.84 4.26 -12.58
N ALA A 220 -8.60 3.27 -12.12
CA ALA A 220 -9.44 3.40 -10.94
C ALA A 220 -8.60 3.46 -9.65
N LEU A 221 -7.53 2.65 -9.57
CA LEU A 221 -6.56 2.70 -8.48
C LEU A 221 -5.87 4.07 -8.44
N GLU A 222 -5.39 4.56 -9.58
CA GLU A 222 -4.74 5.87 -9.68
C GLU A 222 -5.68 7.02 -9.29
N ALA A 223 -6.91 7.02 -9.82
CA ALA A 223 -7.90 8.04 -9.45
C ALA A 223 -8.19 8.04 -7.95
N ARG A 224 -8.17 6.87 -7.30
CA ARG A 224 -8.32 6.77 -5.86
C ARG A 224 -7.09 7.29 -5.11
N ASN A 225 -5.88 6.92 -5.53
CA ASN A 225 -4.64 7.41 -4.90
C ASN A 225 -4.59 8.95 -4.88
N LEU A 226 -5.00 9.59 -5.98
CA LEU A 226 -5.09 11.05 -6.06
C LEU A 226 -6.07 11.65 -5.04
N ARG A 227 -7.21 10.98 -4.79
CA ARG A 227 -8.16 11.41 -3.75
C ARG A 227 -7.65 11.18 -2.34
N MET A 228 -6.89 10.10 -2.11
CA MET A 228 -6.36 9.75 -0.78
C MET A 228 -5.26 10.70 -0.31
N ALA A 229 -4.51 11.31 -1.23
CA ALA A 229 -3.42 12.23 -0.93
C ALA A 229 -3.91 13.47 -0.15
N GLY A 230 -3.17 13.86 0.89
CA GLY A 230 -3.51 15.00 1.74
C GLY A 230 -4.64 14.69 2.72
N VAL A 231 -5.89 14.94 2.30
CA VAL A 231 -7.07 14.93 3.18
C VAL A 231 -7.98 13.70 3.02
N GLY A 232 -7.62 12.76 2.14
CA GLY A 232 -8.55 11.71 1.71
C GLY A 232 -8.67 10.50 2.63
N GLN A 233 -7.82 10.37 3.65
CA GLN A 233 -7.98 9.31 4.65
C GLN A 233 -9.28 9.51 5.44
N PRO A 234 -10.11 8.46 5.67
CA PRO A 234 -11.38 8.61 6.40
C PRO A 234 -11.24 9.23 7.80
N GLU A 235 -10.12 8.95 8.46
CA GLU A 235 -9.78 9.48 9.79
C GLU A 235 -8.86 10.72 9.71
N TRP A 236 -8.80 11.42 8.57
CA TRP A 236 -8.01 12.65 8.43
C TRP A 236 -8.46 13.75 9.42
N ALA A 237 -9.78 13.92 9.57
CA ALA A 237 -10.39 14.85 10.51
C ALA A 237 -10.56 14.24 11.92
N HIS A 238 -9.78 13.23 12.28
CA HIS A 238 -9.91 12.56 13.58
C HIS A 238 -9.58 13.50 14.74
N ALA A 239 -10.41 13.42 15.77
CA ALA A 239 -10.16 14.00 17.08
C ALA A 239 -10.67 13.07 18.20
N CYS A 240 -9.99 13.11 19.34
CA CYS A 240 -10.27 12.31 20.53
C CYS A 240 -9.57 12.94 21.73
N ASP A 241 -9.91 12.48 22.94
CA ASP A 241 -9.39 13.04 24.20
C ASP A 241 -7.85 12.97 24.32
N LEU A 242 -7.19 12.14 23.52
CA LEU A 242 -5.73 11.99 23.52
C LEU A 242 -5.01 12.92 22.54
N CYS A 243 -5.69 13.43 21.51
CA CYS A 243 -5.08 14.27 20.49
C CYS A 243 -5.60 15.70 20.46
N GLU A 244 -6.66 15.97 21.22
CA GLU A 244 -7.24 17.29 21.43
C GLU A 244 -7.57 17.48 22.92
N LYS A 245 -7.26 18.67 23.44
CA LYS A 245 -7.58 19.11 24.80
C LYS A 245 -8.42 20.36 24.71
N ILE A 246 -9.61 20.33 25.31
CA ILE A 246 -10.51 21.46 25.39
C ILE A 246 -10.45 21.97 26.83
N TYR A 247 -10.05 23.22 26.99
CA TYR A 247 -10.02 23.87 28.29
C TYR A 247 -11.25 24.77 28.39
N PRO A 248 -12.07 24.62 29.46
CA PRO A 248 -13.12 25.58 29.73
C PRO A 248 -12.44 26.93 30.01
N THR A 249 -12.81 27.92 29.21
CA THR A 249 -12.51 29.32 29.45
C THR A 249 -13.67 29.93 30.24
N ASP A 250 -13.48 31.14 30.78
CA ASP A 250 -14.59 31.90 31.38
C ASP A 250 -15.77 31.98 30.40
N PRO A 251 -17.02 32.10 30.86
CA PRO A 251 -18.22 32.09 29.99
C PRO A 251 -18.21 33.15 28.87
N SER A 252 -17.35 34.16 28.97
CA SER A 252 -17.15 35.22 27.98
C SER A 252 -16.08 34.93 26.93
N ASP A 253 -15.22 33.93 27.15
CA ASP A 253 -14.12 33.57 26.26
C ASP A 253 -14.42 32.27 25.49
N PRO A 254 -14.06 32.18 24.20
CA PRO A 254 -14.21 30.95 23.43
C PRO A 254 -13.31 29.84 23.99
N GLU A 255 -13.83 28.59 24.01
CA GLU A 255 -13.10 27.43 24.53
C GLU A 255 -11.70 27.29 23.90
N LYS A 256 -10.65 27.26 24.74
CA LYS A 256 -9.28 27.08 24.25
C LYS A 256 -9.06 25.63 23.86
N ARG A 257 -8.82 25.39 22.56
CA ARG A 257 -8.55 24.06 21.99
C ARG A 257 -7.07 23.91 21.69
N LEU A 258 -6.43 22.94 22.34
CA LEU A 258 -5.08 22.51 22.00
C LEU A 258 -5.14 21.18 21.27
N SER A 259 -4.48 21.09 20.12
CA SER A 259 -4.27 19.83 19.43
C SER A 259 -2.85 19.71 18.92
N ALA A 260 -2.40 18.49 18.72
CA ALA A 260 -1.07 18.22 18.19
C ALA A 260 -1.10 17.18 17.07
N CYS A 261 -0.06 17.23 16.25
CA CYS A 261 0.30 16.19 15.31
C CYS A 261 1.79 15.89 15.41
N VAL A 262 2.20 14.69 14.99
CA VAL A 262 3.58 14.24 14.96
C VAL A 262 3.90 13.82 13.54
N MET A 263 5.01 14.32 12.99
CA MET A 263 5.48 14.00 11.65
C MET A 263 6.82 13.26 11.75
N ASP A 264 6.95 12.15 11.04
CA ASP A 264 8.22 11.40 10.96
C ASP A 264 8.29 10.56 9.68
N GLY A 265 9.52 10.23 9.28
CA GLY A 265 9.85 9.47 8.09
C GLY A 265 10.16 8.01 8.39
N VAL A 266 9.70 7.11 7.53
CA VAL A 266 10.09 5.69 7.56
C VAL A 266 10.65 5.28 6.21
N THR A 267 11.77 4.55 6.21
CA THR A 267 12.42 4.06 5.00
C THR A 267 11.63 2.90 4.40
N VAL A 268 10.44 3.16 3.89
CA VAL A 268 9.68 2.31 2.98
C VAL A 268 9.69 3.04 1.63
N GLY A 269 9.92 2.31 0.55
CA GLY A 269 10.04 2.94 -0.75
C GLY A 269 9.85 1.99 -1.92
N HIS A 270 9.67 2.58 -3.09
CA HIS A 270 9.54 1.88 -4.36
C HIS A 270 10.60 2.36 -5.35
N PRO A 271 10.84 1.61 -6.45
CA PRO A 271 11.73 2.05 -7.50
C PRO A 271 11.25 3.37 -8.12
N ARG A 272 12.19 4.27 -8.39
CA ARG A 272 11.96 5.56 -9.05
C ARG A 272 12.92 5.75 -10.22
N CYS A 273 12.67 6.78 -11.02
CA CYS A 273 13.60 7.19 -12.07
C CYS A 273 14.97 7.53 -11.48
N ASN A 274 16.02 7.04 -12.15
CA ASN A 274 17.42 7.30 -11.80
C ASN A 274 17.86 8.74 -12.06
N GLU A 275 17.14 9.47 -12.92
CA GLU A 275 17.41 10.87 -13.20
C GLU A 275 17.24 11.74 -11.95
N ASN A 276 18.13 12.70 -11.76
CA ASN A 276 18.12 13.56 -10.58
C ASN A 276 16.88 14.47 -10.61
N LEU A 277 16.28 14.67 -9.45
CA LEU A 277 15.05 15.43 -9.18
C LEU A 277 13.80 14.93 -9.94
N CYS A 278 13.90 13.84 -10.69
CA CYS A 278 12.79 13.26 -11.43
C CYS A 278 11.86 12.47 -10.50
N THR A 279 10.59 12.90 -10.46
CA THR A 279 9.50 12.22 -9.75
C THR A 279 8.56 11.47 -10.69
N ASN A 280 8.87 11.43 -12.00
CA ASN A 280 8.04 10.77 -12.98
C ASN A 280 7.99 9.26 -12.73
N ARG A 281 6.79 8.70 -12.91
CA ARG A 281 6.52 7.29 -12.72
C ARG A 281 7.27 6.42 -13.73
N LEU A 282 7.78 5.29 -13.26
CA LEU A 282 8.33 4.24 -14.12
C LEU A 282 7.21 3.47 -14.84
N ARG A 283 7.46 3.01 -16.07
CA ARG A 283 6.52 2.14 -16.78
C ARG A 283 6.40 0.79 -16.08
N SER A 284 7.53 0.24 -15.65
CA SER A 284 7.63 -0.98 -14.85
C SER A 284 8.51 -0.72 -13.63
N PRO A 285 8.22 -1.34 -12.47
CA PRO A 285 9.10 -1.24 -11.31
C PRO A 285 10.51 -1.76 -11.59
N ARG A 286 10.71 -2.55 -12.66
CA ARG A 286 12.01 -3.10 -13.07
C ARG A 286 12.87 -2.11 -13.87
N ASP A 287 12.30 -1.02 -14.35
CA ASP A 287 13.01 -0.03 -15.18
C ASP A 287 13.92 0.84 -14.30
N ARG A 288 14.98 1.43 -14.88
CA ARG A 288 15.82 2.44 -14.20
C ARG A 288 15.37 3.86 -14.50
N PHE A 289 14.78 4.09 -15.67
CA PHE A 289 14.35 5.41 -16.11
C PHE A 289 12.86 5.42 -16.46
N CYS A 290 12.22 6.57 -16.26
CA CYS A 290 10.83 6.77 -16.66
C CYS A 290 10.74 6.92 -18.19
N PRO A 291 9.52 6.89 -18.79
CA PRO A 291 9.36 7.03 -20.23
C PRO A 291 10.00 8.30 -20.84
N GLU A 292 10.03 9.41 -20.10
CA GLU A 292 10.65 10.66 -20.55
C GLU A 292 12.18 10.62 -20.55
N HIS A 293 12.78 9.81 -19.66
CA HIS A 293 14.23 9.61 -19.59
C HIS A 293 14.67 8.27 -20.18
N ALA A 294 13.86 7.67 -21.06
CA ALA A 294 14.15 6.36 -21.63
C ALA A 294 15.48 6.33 -22.41
N ALA A 295 15.90 7.46 -22.98
CA ALA A 295 17.17 7.61 -23.69
C ALA A 295 18.39 7.37 -22.78
N GLU A 296 18.29 7.68 -21.49
CA GLU A 296 19.37 7.47 -20.51
C GLU A 296 19.68 5.99 -20.26
N GLU A 297 18.75 5.08 -20.58
CA GLU A 297 18.98 3.64 -20.52
C GLU A 297 20.01 3.20 -21.57
N GLU A 298 20.15 3.95 -22.67
CA GLU A 298 21.10 3.68 -23.76
C GLU A 298 22.49 4.30 -23.52
N ILE A 299 22.67 5.07 -22.45
CA ILE A 299 23.93 5.72 -22.09
C ILE A 299 24.66 4.88 -21.04
N CYS A 300 25.99 4.88 -21.10
CA CYS A 300 26.83 4.19 -20.13
C CYS A 300 26.52 4.66 -18.71
N ALA A 301 26.17 3.72 -17.83
CA ALA A 301 25.78 3.99 -16.44
C ALA A 301 26.92 4.52 -15.54
N VAL A 302 28.12 4.79 -16.07
CA VAL A 302 29.24 5.35 -15.32
C VAL A 302 29.13 6.87 -15.34
N HIS A 303 29.17 7.50 -14.17
CA HIS A 303 29.01 8.94 -14.05
C HIS A 303 30.10 9.68 -14.84
N GLY A 304 29.69 10.62 -15.69
CA GLY A 304 30.59 11.38 -16.56
C GLY A 304 30.94 10.71 -17.89
N CYS A 305 30.40 9.52 -18.18
CA CYS A 305 30.56 8.86 -19.49
C CYS A 305 29.34 9.13 -20.38
N ALA A 306 29.57 9.69 -21.57
CA ALA A 306 28.52 9.95 -22.57
C ALA A 306 28.46 8.88 -23.69
N LEU A 307 29.27 7.81 -23.59
CA LEU A 307 29.28 6.72 -24.57
C LEU A 307 28.03 5.85 -24.42
N ARG A 308 27.60 5.21 -25.50
CA ARG A 308 26.43 4.31 -25.49
C ARG A 308 26.71 3.04 -24.70
N ALA A 309 25.68 2.52 -24.04
CA ALA A 309 25.67 1.19 -23.49
C ALA A 309 25.53 0.16 -24.62
N GLU A 310 26.34 -0.89 -24.59
CA GLU A 310 26.44 -1.88 -25.68
C GLU A 310 26.39 -3.32 -25.14
N ASP A 311 26.28 -4.32 -26.03
CA ASP A 311 26.45 -5.74 -25.73
C ASP A 311 25.52 -6.29 -24.61
N SER A 312 24.28 -5.78 -24.51
CA SER A 312 23.29 -6.14 -23.46
C SER A 312 23.76 -5.88 -22.02
N LYS A 313 24.66 -4.90 -21.86
CA LYS A 313 25.23 -4.46 -20.59
C LYS A 313 24.84 -3.00 -20.36
N ARG A 314 24.96 -2.52 -19.12
CA ARG A 314 24.62 -1.14 -18.73
C ARG A 314 25.77 -0.15 -18.93
N THR A 315 26.91 -0.62 -19.42
CA THR A 315 28.13 0.17 -19.63
C THR A 315 28.50 0.23 -21.12
N CYS A 316 29.38 1.15 -21.50
CA CYS A 316 30.06 1.14 -22.80
C CYS A 316 31.20 0.11 -22.84
N ARG A 317 31.90 0.01 -23.97
CA ARG A 317 33.03 -0.93 -24.16
C ARG A 317 34.34 -0.54 -23.48
N THR A 318 34.41 0.61 -22.80
CA THR A 318 35.60 0.99 -22.04
C THR A 318 35.93 -0.12 -21.03
N PRO A 319 37.13 -0.75 -21.08
CA PRO A 319 37.44 -1.93 -20.26
C PRO A 319 37.19 -1.71 -18.77
N ALA A 320 37.54 -0.54 -18.24
CA ALA A 320 37.32 -0.18 -16.84
C ALA A 320 35.83 -0.14 -16.46
N HIS A 321 34.95 0.32 -17.35
CA HIS A 321 33.50 0.38 -17.10
C HIS A 321 32.89 -1.03 -17.17
N ARG A 322 33.28 -1.82 -18.17
CA ARG A 322 32.88 -3.22 -18.33
C ARG A 322 33.25 -4.05 -17.10
N GLN A 323 34.52 -3.97 -16.70
CA GLN A 323 35.02 -4.69 -15.54
C GLN A 323 34.26 -4.28 -14.27
N HIS A 324 33.95 -2.98 -14.11
CA HIS A 324 33.18 -2.51 -12.96
C HIS A 324 31.77 -3.13 -12.89
N GLU A 325 31.07 -3.25 -14.02
CA GLU A 325 29.76 -3.91 -14.08
C GLU A 325 29.85 -5.41 -13.81
N GLU A 326 30.87 -6.08 -14.37
CA GLU A 326 31.11 -7.51 -14.17
C GLU A 326 31.43 -7.83 -12.72
N ASP A 327 32.36 -7.09 -12.11
CA ASP A 327 32.70 -7.19 -10.69
C ASP A 327 31.46 -7.01 -9.80
N LYS A 328 30.57 -6.07 -10.14
CA LYS A 328 29.33 -5.82 -9.40
C LYS A 328 28.33 -6.96 -9.57
N ARG A 329 28.20 -7.51 -10.78
CA ARG A 329 27.32 -8.66 -11.07
C ARG A 329 27.81 -9.94 -10.39
N GLU A 330 29.13 -10.14 -10.31
CA GLU A 330 29.75 -11.25 -9.63
C GLU A 330 29.67 -11.13 -8.10
N LYS A 331 29.85 -9.92 -7.54
CA LYS A 331 29.60 -9.66 -6.10
C LYS A 331 28.16 -9.93 -5.68
N GLY A 332 27.21 -9.80 -6.60
CA GLY A 332 25.79 -10.17 -6.38
C GLY A 332 25.57 -11.68 -6.27
N LYS A 333 26.53 -12.51 -6.73
CA LYS A 333 26.54 -13.96 -6.50
C LYS A 333 27.32 -14.23 -5.20
N ALA A 334 26.81 -15.13 -4.36
CA ALA A 334 27.15 -15.31 -2.94
C ALA A 334 28.64 -15.52 -2.56
N PHE A 335 29.58 -15.54 -3.50
CA PHE A 335 30.96 -15.99 -3.31
C PHE A 335 31.94 -14.92 -2.77
N PHE A 336 31.68 -13.62 -2.96
CA PHE A 336 32.69 -12.57 -2.68
C PHE A 336 32.54 -11.80 -1.36
N ARG A 337 31.60 -12.17 -0.47
CA ARG A 337 31.51 -11.56 0.87
C ARG A 337 32.75 -11.81 1.74
N LEU A 338 33.58 -12.81 1.41
CA LEU A 338 34.74 -13.21 2.21
C LEU A 338 36.08 -12.59 1.79
N LYS A 339 36.23 -12.07 0.55
CA LYS A 339 37.56 -11.69 0.04
C LYS A 339 37.91 -10.20 0.17
N LYS A 340 36.97 -9.33 0.56
CA LYS A 340 37.16 -7.86 0.51
C LYS A 340 37.36 -7.14 1.85
N ARG A 341 37.94 -7.83 2.84
CA ARG A 341 38.54 -7.16 4.01
C ARG A 341 40.02 -6.82 3.83
N ALA A 342 40.65 -7.23 2.71
CA ALA A 342 42.08 -7.05 2.52
C ALA A 342 42.47 -5.81 1.70
N ASP A 343 41.69 -5.38 0.70
CA ASP A 343 42.11 -4.29 -0.19
C ASP A 343 40.93 -3.41 -0.61
N ASP A 344 40.97 -2.11 -0.28
CA ASP A 344 40.42 -1.03 -1.10
C ASP A 344 40.80 0.36 -0.53
N LYS A 345 41.86 0.94 -1.10
CA LYS A 345 42.13 2.38 -1.14
C LYS A 345 42.37 2.84 -2.59
N LEU A 346 41.50 2.45 -3.53
CA LEU A 346 41.45 3.03 -4.87
C LEU A 346 40.16 3.85 -5.06
N GLN A 347 40.28 5.03 -5.67
CA GLN A 347 39.17 5.90 -6.07
C GLN A 347 38.19 5.11 -6.94
N GLY A 348 37.06 4.69 -6.34
CA GLY A 348 36.09 3.84 -7.00
C GLY A 348 35.34 4.59 -8.11
N ILE A 349 35.27 3.97 -9.30
CA ILE A 349 34.38 4.39 -10.38
C ILE A 349 32.96 4.53 -9.80
N LYS A 350 32.38 5.73 -9.90
CA LYS A 350 31.00 6.00 -9.52
C LYS A 350 30.10 5.59 -10.68
N ALA A 351 29.18 4.66 -10.47
CA ALA A 351 28.25 4.20 -11.50
C ALA A 351 26.84 3.96 -10.93
N SER A 352 25.81 4.23 -11.74
CA SER A 352 24.40 3.97 -11.45
C SER A 352 23.91 2.71 -12.15
N LEU A 353 24.54 1.58 -11.82
CA LEU A 353 24.21 0.28 -12.42
C LEU A 353 22.85 -0.26 -11.95
N GLY A 354 22.38 0.12 -10.76
CA GLY A 354 21.10 -0.34 -10.19
C GLY A 354 19.96 0.66 -10.36
N ARG A 355 18.75 0.24 -9.97
CA ARG A 355 17.59 1.12 -9.80
C ARG A 355 17.79 2.00 -8.56
N ARG A 356 17.33 3.24 -8.61
CA ARG A 356 17.18 4.12 -7.45
C ARG A 356 15.81 3.89 -6.80
N TRP A 357 15.76 4.22 -5.52
CA TRP A 357 14.59 4.05 -4.66
C TRP A 357 14.18 5.40 -4.12
N THR A 358 12.90 5.57 -3.84
CA THR A 358 12.44 6.71 -3.05
C THR A 358 13.12 6.72 -1.68
N HIS A 359 13.27 7.90 -1.09
CA HIS A 359 14.02 8.09 0.14
C HIS A 359 13.26 7.54 1.35
N ASN A 360 12.03 8.02 1.55
CA ASN A 360 11.17 7.59 2.65
C ASN A 360 9.68 7.86 2.34
N GLU A 361 8.80 7.23 3.10
CA GLU A 361 7.44 7.72 3.31
C GLU A 361 7.46 8.66 4.52
N GLN A 362 6.93 9.86 4.37
CA GLN A 362 6.64 10.76 5.47
C GLN A 362 5.19 10.54 5.91
N LEU A 363 4.96 10.39 7.21
CA LEU A 363 3.62 10.19 7.76
C LEU A 363 3.29 11.28 8.78
N MET A 364 2.01 11.66 8.82
CA MET A 364 1.46 12.59 9.80
C MET A 364 0.52 11.82 10.74
N PHE A 365 0.80 11.86 12.04
CA PHE A 365 0.08 11.15 13.08
C PHE A 365 -0.62 12.13 14.03
N ARG A 366 -1.78 11.74 14.55
CA ARG A 366 -2.28 12.25 15.82
C ARG A 366 -1.53 11.58 16.98
N PRO A 367 -1.36 12.24 18.14
CA PRO A 367 -0.76 11.64 19.33
C PRO A 367 -1.41 10.32 19.81
N CYS A 368 -2.67 10.08 19.43
CA CYS A 368 -3.38 8.83 19.71
C CYS A 368 -2.94 7.64 18.83
N GLY A 369 -2.08 7.88 17.82
CA GLY A 369 -1.57 6.88 16.87
C GLY A 369 -2.42 6.68 15.62
N VAL A 370 -3.44 7.51 15.39
CA VAL A 370 -4.18 7.59 14.12
C VAL A 370 -3.32 8.33 13.09
N ILE A 371 -3.24 7.79 11.88
CA ILE A 371 -2.48 8.35 10.76
C ILE A 371 -3.41 9.22 9.91
N LEU A 372 -3.11 10.50 9.78
CA LEU A 372 -3.93 11.45 9.02
C LEU A 372 -3.62 11.44 7.53
N SER A 373 -2.33 11.35 7.19
CA SER A 373 -1.84 11.53 5.83
C SER A 373 -0.46 10.91 5.68
N ARG A 374 -0.08 10.62 4.43
CA ARG A 374 1.28 10.21 4.05
C ARG A 374 1.72 10.85 2.74
N CYS A 375 3.02 10.93 2.53
CA CYS A 375 3.62 11.39 1.27
C CYS A 375 4.95 10.69 1.01
N THR A 376 5.24 10.37 -0.25
CA THR A 376 6.51 9.79 -0.67
C THR A 376 7.54 10.89 -0.94
N PHE A 377 8.68 10.83 -0.26
CA PHE A 377 9.84 11.69 -0.54
C PHE A 377 10.81 10.95 -1.46
N TYR A 378 11.11 11.54 -2.61
CA TYR A 378 11.86 10.84 -3.68
C TYR A 378 13.38 10.87 -3.48
N GLU A 379 13.96 11.98 -3.01
CA GLU A 379 15.42 12.18 -2.93
C GLU A 379 15.96 12.30 -1.53
N SER A 380 15.27 13.09 -0.72
CA SER A 380 15.72 13.45 0.60
C SER A 380 14.53 13.87 1.43
N GLU A 381 14.71 13.72 2.73
CA GLU A 381 13.90 14.35 3.76
C GLU A 381 14.27 15.83 3.90
N SER A 382 14.05 16.58 2.81
CA SER A 382 14.32 18.01 2.78
C SER A 382 13.22 18.79 3.52
N VAL A 383 13.61 19.90 4.16
CA VAL A 383 12.66 20.79 4.85
C VAL A 383 11.60 21.39 3.91
N GLY A 384 11.94 21.58 2.63
CA GLY A 384 10.97 22.02 1.63
C GLY A 384 9.91 20.96 1.31
N ASN A 385 10.29 19.68 1.26
CA ASN A 385 9.32 18.58 1.11
C ASN A 385 8.45 18.44 2.36
N ALA A 386 9.05 18.57 3.56
CA ALA A 386 8.34 18.56 4.84
C ALA A 386 7.28 19.69 4.90
N LEU A 387 7.65 20.92 4.53
CA LEU A 387 6.71 22.04 4.47
C LEU A 387 5.55 21.77 3.51
N ARG A 388 5.84 21.33 2.27
CA ARG A 388 4.79 20.99 1.29
C ARG A 388 3.86 19.90 1.81
N PHE A 389 4.40 18.89 2.50
CA PHE A 389 3.60 17.82 3.07
C PHE A 389 2.66 18.33 4.18
N ILE A 390 3.14 19.21 5.07
CA ILE A 390 2.30 19.85 6.09
C ILE A 390 1.18 20.66 5.42
N LEU A 391 1.51 21.51 4.45
CA LEU A 391 0.54 22.36 3.76
C LEU A 391 -0.49 21.59 2.93
N ALA A 392 -0.13 20.41 2.41
CA ALA A 392 -1.03 19.50 1.71
C ALA A 392 -1.93 18.71 2.68
N THR A 393 -1.43 18.42 3.89
CA THR A 393 -2.20 17.74 4.94
C THR A 393 -3.18 18.68 5.63
N PHE A 394 -2.85 19.98 5.73
CA PHE A 394 -3.70 21.01 6.34
C PHE A 394 -3.93 22.16 5.35
N PRO A 395 -4.88 21.99 4.40
CA PRO A 395 -5.09 22.94 3.33
C PRO A 395 -5.74 24.24 3.84
N GLU A 396 -5.46 25.35 3.15
CA GLU A 396 -5.88 26.70 3.55
C GLU A 396 -7.40 26.89 3.69
N HIS A 397 -8.19 26.18 2.88
CA HIS A 397 -9.66 26.24 2.94
C HIS A 397 -10.26 25.51 4.16
N LEU A 398 -9.45 24.82 4.97
CA LEU A 398 -9.85 24.17 6.22
C LEU A 398 -8.94 24.64 7.36
N PRO A 399 -8.97 25.94 7.71
CA PRO A 399 -7.98 26.52 8.59
C PRO A 399 -7.97 25.89 9.99
N ARG A 400 -9.12 25.49 10.54
CA ARG A 400 -9.20 24.81 11.85
C ARG A 400 -8.70 23.37 11.85
N ALA A 401 -8.39 22.78 10.69
CA ALA A 401 -7.73 21.48 10.63
C ALA A 401 -6.26 21.55 11.08
N MET A 402 -5.63 22.73 10.96
CA MET A 402 -4.25 22.94 11.39
C MET A 402 -4.13 22.74 12.91
N PRO A 403 -3.23 21.85 13.39
CA PRO A 403 -3.08 21.61 14.83
C PRO A 403 -2.37 22.79 15.49
N SER A 404 -2.51 22.93 16.81
CA SER A 404 -1.78 23.95 17.58
C SER A 404 -0.27 23.67 17.59
N TYR A 405 0.12 22.39 17.57
CA TYR A 405 1.52 21.95 17.57
C TYR A 405 1.81 20.87 16.54
N ILE A 406 2.97 20.94 15.89
CA ILE A 406 3.50 19.88 15.04
C ILE A 406 4.87 19.46 15.55
N PHE A 407 4.97 18.23 16.07
CA PHE A 407 6.24 17.63 16.45
C PHE A 407 6.96 17.08 15.22
N PHE A 408 8.24 17.42 15.07
CA PHE A 408 9.10 16.88 14.03
C PHE A 408 10.57 17.02 14.44
N ASP A 409 11.35 15.96 14.25
CA ASP A 409 12.78 15.89 14.59
C ASP A 409 13.59 17.07 14.05
N ASN A 410 13.27 17.55 12.85
CA ASN A 410 14.03 18.60 12.17
C ASN A 410 13.33 19.96 12.17
N ASN A 411 12.50 20.23 13.19
CA ASN A 411 11.73 21.47 13.29
C ASN A 411 12.60 22.74 13.34
N CYS A 412 13.83 22.65 13.88
CA CYS A 412 14.72 23.80 13.92
C CYS A 412 15.16 24.27 12.52
N LEU A 413 15.41 23.35 11.58
CA LEU A 413 15.71 23.69 10.19
C LEU A 413 14.44 24.03 9.40
N LEU A 414 13.31 23.37 9.72
CA LEU A 414 12.02 23.69 9.13
C LEU A 414 11.59 25.12 9.45
N LEU A 415 11.69 25.55 10.71
CA LEU A 415 11.34 26.91 11.12
C LEU A 415 12.24 27.95 10.45
N LYS A 416 13.57 27.71 10.36
CA LYS A 416 14.47 28.59 9.58
C LYS A 416 14.03 28.69 8.12
N HIS A 417 13.59 27.58 7.53
CA HIS A 417 13.09 27.56 6.16
C HIS A 417 11.78 28.35 6.01
N ILE A 418 10.81 28.16 6.92
CA ILE A 418 9.52 28.89 6.96
C ILE A 418 9.75 30.40 7.05
N LEU A 419 10.62 30.84 7.97
CA LEU A 419 10.96 32.25 8.15
C LEU A 419 11.64 32.84 6.90
N ALA A 420 12.53 32.07 6.27
CA ALA A 420 13.19 32.49 5.04
C ALA A 420 12.24 32.52 3.83
N SER A 421 11.29 31.58 3.75
CA SER A 421 10.29 31.51 2.68
C SER A 421 9.13 32.48 2.88
N LYS A 422 8.98 33.10 4.06
CA LYS A 422 7.84 33.96 4.45
C LYS A 422 6.51 33.23 4.30
N GLU A 423 6.46 31.98 4.75
CA GLU A 423 5.23 31.19 4.76
C GLU A 423 4.44 31.49 6.03
N HIS A 424 3.38 32.29 5.90
CA HIS A 424 2.60 32.81 7.03
C HIS A 424 1.52 31.85 7.54
N ARG A 425 1.21 30.77 6.81
CA ARG A 425 0.17 29.82 7.22
C ARG A 425 0.48 29.06 8.51
N LEU A 426 1.74 29.08 8.98
CA LEU A 426 2.19 28.41 10.19
C LEU A 426 2.57 29.38 11.32
N ASP A 427 2.33 30.69 11.18
CA ASP A 427 2.78 31.70 12.16
C ASP A 427 2.25 31.42 13.58
N ASP A 428 1.04 30.88 13.69
CA ASP A 428 0.38 30.55 14.96
C ASP A 428 0.57 29.07 15.38
N ILE A 429 1.58 28.38 14.84
CA ILE A 429 1.86 26.97 15.11
C ILE A 429 3.13 26.79 15.93
N GLY A 430 3.01 26.09 17.05
CA GLY A 430 4.18 25.65 17.81
C GLY A 430 4.89 24.51 17.06
N LEU A 431 6.20 24.66 16.85
CA LEU A 431 7.05 23.67 16.18
C LEU A 431 8.10 23.08 17.14
N PRO A 432 7.68 22.32 18.18
CA PRO A 432 8.61 21.63 19.06
C PRO A 432 9.34 20.51 18.32
N VAL A 433 10.65 20.38 18.52
CA VAL A 433 11.40 19.17 18.15
C VAL A 433 10.89 18.01 19.00
N ASP A 434 10.87 16.78 18.49
CA ASP A 434 10.49 15.62 19.30
C ASP A 434 11.31 15.54 20.61
N VAL A 435 10.67 15.17 21.71
CA VAL A 435 11.28 15.16 23.06
C VAL A 435 12.51 14.25 23.11
N PHE A 436 12.47 13.09 22.46
CA PHE A 436 13.63 12.19 22.41
C PHE A 436 14.76 12.80 21.58
N HIS A 437 14.44 13.40 20.42
CA HIS A 437 15.42 14.08 19.58
C HIS A 437 16.08 15.26 20.31
N ALA A 438 15.29 16.07 21.02
CA ALA A 438 15.76 17.18 21.85
C ALA A 438 16.75 16.71 22.92
N ILE A 439 16.45 15.60 23.62
CA ILE A 439 17.30 15.05 24.69
C ILE A 439 18.57 14.38 24.15
N ARG A 440 18.49 13.67 23.02
CA ARG A 440 19.56 12.75 22.57
C ARG A 440 20.44 13.30 21.47
N LYS A 441 19.95 14.22 20.64
CA LYS A 441 20.59 14.59 19.37
C LYS A 441 20.93 16.08 19.25
N HIS A 442 20.31 16.96 20.02
CA HIS A 442 20.74 18.35 20.06
C HIS A 442 21.94 18.55 21.00
N LYS A 443 22.90 19.33 20.52
CA LYS A 443 23.94 19.89 21.39
C LYS A 443 23.35 21.11 22.09
N GLU A 444 23.70 21.31 23.37
CA GLU A 444 23.32 22.51 24.14
C GLU A 444 23.69 23.84 23.44
N SER A 445 24.66 23.80 22.52
CA SER A 445 25.11 24.95 21.73
C SER A 445 24.18 25.38 20.60
N ASP A 446 23.13 24.63 20.24
CA ASP A 446 22.15 25.05 19.23
C ASP A 446 21.14 26.03 19.82
N ALA A 447 21.58 27.28 20.01
CA ALA A 447 20.79 28.34 20.62
C ALA A 447 19.45 28.59 19.89
N PHE A 448 19.42 28.42 18.56
CA PHE A 448 18.19 28.61 17.80
C PHE A 448 17.15 27.56 18.17
N CYS A 449 17.55 26.28 18.18
CA CYS A 449 16.65 25.20 18.59
C CYS A 449 16.22 25.38 20.05
N ALA A 450 17.16 25.70 20.94
CA ALA A 450 16.89 25.88 22.37
C ALA A 450 15.83 26.96 22.64
N MET A 451 15.85 28.05 21.86
CA MET A 451 14.92 29.17 22.03
C MET A 451 13.57 28.97 21.35
N ASN A 452 13.53 28.31 20.20
CA ASN A 452 12.33 28.31 19.34
C ASN A 452 11.63 26.96 19.21
N CYS A 453 12.35 25.85 19.43
CA CYS A 453 11.83 24.52 19.16
C CYS A 453 12.02 23.54 20.33
N ASN A 454 12.56 23.98 21.46
CA ASN A 454 12.66 23.13 22.64
C ASN A 454 11.24 22.89 23.21
N PRO A 455 10.80 21.63 23.36
CA PRO A 455 9.49 21.31 23.95
C PRO A 455 9.22 21.99 25.30
N ALA A 456 10.27 22.20 26.11
CA ALA A 456 10.15 22.84 27.41
C ALA A 456 9.78 24.34 27.33
N CYS A 457 9.95 24.98 26.18
CA CYS A 457 9.53 26.37 25.95
C CYS A 457 8.03 26.52 25.69
N PHE A 458 7.31 25.42 25.45
CA PHE A 458 5.87 25.41 25.23
C PHE A 458 5.18 24.89 26.49
N THR A 459 4.94 25.79 27.45
CA THR A 459 4.43 25.41 28.78
C THR A 459 3.05 24.76 28.72
N GLU A 460 2.26 25.03 27.68
CA GLU A 460 0.95 24.42 27.48
C GLU A 460 1.01 22.94 27.07
N LEU A 461 2.19 22.41 26.72
CA LEU A 461 2.38 20.99 26.42
C LEU A 461 2.56 20.13 27.68
N TYR A 462 2.74 20.75 28.85
CA TYR A 462 3.01 20.08 30.11
C TYR A 462 2.00 20.49 31.19
N SER A 463 1.62 19.52 32.02
CA SER A 463 0.77 19.73 33.19
C SER A 463 1.42 19.09 34.40
N ASP A 464 1.50 19.80 35.54
CA ASP A 464 2.13 19.30 36.77
C ASP A 464 1.47 18.01 37.31
N GLY A 465 0.18 17.79 37.01
CA GLY A 465 -0.54 16.58 37.42
C GLY A 465 -0.54 15.44 36.40
N LEU A 466 -0.46 15.75 35.11
CA LEU A 466 -0.61 14.77 34.01
C LEU A 466 0.70 14.51 33.23
N GLY A 467 1.74 15.30 33.48
CA GLY A 467 2.95 15.32 32.68
C GLY A 467 2.71 15.88 31.28
N TRP A 468 3.41 15.33 30.28
CA TRP A 468 3.24 15.69 28.87
C TRP A 468 1.83 15.36 28.37
N LEU A 469 1.14 16.35 27.81
CA LEU A 469 -0.25 16.21 27.36
C LEU A 469 -0.41 15.37 26.10
N PHE A 470 0.61 15.37 25.24
CA PHE A 470 0.60 14.69 23.95
C PHE A 470 1.78 13.72 23.85
N ASN A 471 1.51 12.53 23.32
CA ASN A 471 2.52 11.52 23.01
C ASN A 471 3.26 11.90 21.71
N SER A 472 4.44 12.52 21.82
CA SER A 472 5.27 12.86 20.66
C SER A 472 5.90 11.61 20.00
N SER A 473 6.01 10.49 20.71
CA SER A 473 6.53 9.22 20.17
C SER A 473 5.52 8.41 19.35
N ALA A 474 4.33 8.97 19.06
CA ALA A 474 3.30 8.29 18.28
C ALA A 474 3.80 7.86 16.88
N ALA A 475 4.61 8.71 16.24
CA ALA A 475 5.14 8.44 14.93
C ALA A 475 6.19 7.32 14.92
N GLU A 476 7.11 7.31 15.90
CA GLU A 476 8.10 6.22 16.07
C GLU A 476 7.41 4.85 16.19
N GLN A 477 6.39 4.76 17.07
CA GLN A 477 5.63 3.52 17.27
C GLN A 477 4.87 3.10 16.00
N GLY A 478 4.26 4.06 15.30
CA GLY A 478 3.56 3.82 14.03
C GLY A 478 4.51 3.36 12.92
N ASN A 479 5.69 3.96 12.84
CA ASN A 479 6.72 3.65 11.84
C ASN A 479 7.30 2.25 12.02
N VAL A 480 7.36 1.71 13.25
CA VAL A 480 7.71 0.29 13.48
C VAL A 480 6.73 -0.67 12.82
N TRP A 481 5.42 -0.37 12.87
CA TRP A 481 4.41 -1.17 12.17
C TRP A 481 4.48 -0.95 10.65
N PHE A 482 4.57 0.31 10.22
CA PHE A 482 4.57 0.67 8.80
C PHE A 482 5.81 0.15 8.06
N GLY A 483 6.98 0.18 8.70
CA GLY A 483 8.24 -0.31 8.14
C GLY A 483 8.23 -1.79 7.75
N LYS A 484 7.37 -2.60 8.38
CA LYS A 484 7.22 -4.03 8.05
C LYS A 484 6.62 -4.29 6.67
N PHE A 485 5.96 -3.29 6.06
CA PHE A 485 5.46 -3.41 4.70
C PHE A 485 6.55 -3.30 3.63
N MET A 486 7.80 -2.95 3.99
CA MET A 486 8.89 -2.83 3.03
C MET A 486 8.98 -4.06 2.13
N ALA A 487 8.93 -5.27 2.69
CA ALA A 487 9.11 -6.51 1.92
C ALA A 487 8.00 -6.72 0.86
N VAL A 488 6.73 -6.46 1.22
CA VAL A 488 5.60 -6.64 0.30
C VAL A 488 5.50 -5.51 -0.73
N ALA A 489 5.85 -4.28 -0.33
CA ALA A 489 5.73 -3.10 -1.18
C ALA A 489 6.91 -2.92 -2.15
N ARG A 490 8.07 -3.54 -1.87
CA ARG A 490 9.35 -3.31 -2.56
C ARG A 490 9.28 -3.36 -4.09
N GLU A 491 8.56 -4.31 -4.67
CA GLU A 491 8.54 -4.51 -6.12
C GLU A 491 7.19 -4.10 -6.75
N MET A 492 6.36 -3.36 -6.00
CA MET A 492 5.12 -2.82 -6.54
C MET A 492 5.39 -1.65 -7.48
N SER A 493 4.57 -1.53 -8.53
CA SER A 493 4.49 -0.27 -9.28
C SER A 493 3.97 0.84 -8.36
N GLU A 494 4.33 2.09 -8.61
CA GLU A 494 3.89 3.26 -7.83
C GLU A 494 2.37 3.32 -7.56
N ILE A 495 1.51 2.95 -8.54
CA ILE A 495 0.04 2.95 -8.34
C ILE A 495 -0.36 1.93 -7.27
N HIS A 496 0.06 0.68 -7.44
CA HIS A 496 -0.22 -0.40 -6.50
C HIS A 496 0.42 -0.14 -5.13
N TYR A 497 1.64 0.39 -5.10
CA TYR A 497 2.35 0.77 -3.88
C TYR A 497 1.54 1.77 -3.06
N ASN A 498 1.12 2.88 -3.68
CA ASN A 498 0.35 3.93 -3.01
C ASN A 498 -1.00 3.38 -2.53
N PHE A 499 -1.71 2.68 -3.41
CA PHE A 499 -3.03 2.14 -3.09
C PHE A 499 -2.96 1.16 -1.91
N PHE A 500 -1.97 0.27 -1.94
CA PHE A 500 -1.78 -0.74 -0.89
C PHE A 500 -1.49 -0.09 0.46
N LEU A 501 -0.54 0.84 0.53
CA LEU A 501 -0.18 1.49 1.79
C LEU A 501 -1.33 2.34 2.36
N ASP A 502 -2.10 3.01 1.50
CA ASP A 502 -3.31 3.73 1.93
C ASP A 502 -4.38 2.81 2.49
N GLU A 503 -4.55 1.61 1.91
CA GLU A 503 -5.43 0.58 2.48
C GLU A 503 -4.93 0.04 3.81
N MET A 504 -3.61 -0.12 3.99
CA MET A 504 -3.06 -0.57 5.26
C MET A 504 -3.28 0.47 6.35
N ILE A 505 -3.10 1.76 6.03
CA ILE A 505 -3.40 2.88 6.94
C ILE A 505 -4.88 2.88 7.32
N LEU A 506 -5.78 2.69 6.36
CA LEU A 506 -7.22 2.65 6.61
C LEU A 506 -7.57 1.54 7.62
N ILE A 507 -7.05 0.33 7.42
CA ILE A 507 -7.28 -0.81 8.34
C ILE A 507 -6.68 -0.54 9.72
N HIS A 508 -5.47 0.03 9.78
CA HIS A 508 -4.82 0.40 11.06
C HIS A 508 -5.63 1.45 11.82
N ASN A 509 -6.10 2.48 11.12
CA ASN A 509 -6.90 3.53 11.72
C ASN A 509 -8.24 3.01 12.24
N GLU A 510 -8.95 2.16 11.49
CA GLU A 510 -10.18 1.51 11.94
C GLU A 510 -9.96 0.74 13.26
N GLN A 511 -8.87 -0.04 13.34
CA GLN A 511 -8.50 -0.77 14.56
C GLN A 511 -8.11 0.17 15.71
N ARG A 512 -7.35 1.23 15.41
CA ARG A 512 -6.91 2.20 16.42
C ARG A 512 -8.09 2.95 17.01
N VAL A 513 -9.03 3.40 16.18
CA VAL A 513 -10.27 4.07 16.61
C VAL A 513 -11.09 3.14 17.49
N GLU A 514 -11.21 1.86 17.15
CA GLU A 514 -11.92 0.89 17.99
C GLU A 514 -11.25 0.69 19.37
N VAL A 515 -9.92 0.67 19.41
CA VAL A 515 -9.18 0.65 20.69
C VAL A 515 -9.44 1.92 21.50
N LEU A 516 -9.49 3.09 20.86
CA LEU A 516 -9.79 4.36 21.51
C LEU A 516 -11.22 4.39 22.08
N ARG A 517 -12.22 3.85 21.36
CA ARG A 517 -13.59 3.71 21.88
C ARG A 517 -13.62 2.84 23.12
N LYS A 518 -12.96 1.68 23.09
CA LYS A 518 -12.91 0.75 24.24
C LYS A 518 -12.21 1.35 25.46
N ARG A 519 -11.30 2.30 25.26
CA ARG A 519 -10.62 3.04 26.33
C ARG A 519 -11.42 4.25 26.83
N GLY A 520 -12.58 4.54 26.24
CA GLY A 520 -13.39 5.70 26.59
C GLY A 520 -12.73 7.03 26.20
N CYS A 521 -11.94 7.07 25.13
CA CYS A 521 -11.28 8.30 24.65
C CYS A 521 -12.11 9.11 23.65
N HIS A 522 -13.40 8.78 23.49
CA HIS A 522 -14.38 9.49 22.65
C HIS A 522 -13.89 9.90 21.24
N PRO A 523 -13.43 8.94 20.40
CA PRO A 523 -13.00 9.27 19.05
C PRO A 523 -14.17 9.74 18.19
N ARG A 524 -13.96 10.82 17.45
CA ARG A 524 -14.93 11.42 16.53
C ARG A 524 -14.24 11.97 15.28
N THR A 525 -15.00 12.13 14.22
CA THR A 525 -14.59 12.88 13.02
C THR A 525 -15.10 14.30 13.15
N VAL A 526 -14.21 15.29 13.09
CA VAL A 526 -14.59 16.71 13.13
C VAL A 526 -15.34 17.06 11.83
N PRO A 527 -16.54 17.67 11.90
CA PRO A 527 -17.29 18.07 10.72
C PRO A 527 -16.52 19.07 9.83
N LEU A 528 -16.67 18.95 8.52
CA LEU A 528 -15.94 19.81 7.56
C LEU A 528 -16.34 21.28 7.66
N ASP A 529 -17.61 21.56 7.99
CA ASP A 529 -18.12 22.90 8.26
C ASP A 529 -17.44 23.52 9.48
N GLU A 530 -17.17 22.74 10.54
CA GLU A 530 -16.38 23.20 11.68
C GLU A 530 -14.93 23.48 11.28
N LEU A 531 -14.31 22.61 10.47
CA LEU A 531 -12.92 22.78 10.01
C LEU A 531 -12.73 23.97 9.07
N ALA A 532 -13.77 24.36 8.34
CA ALA A 532 -13.77 25.51 7.44
C ALA A 532 -13.88 26.87 8.17
N MET A 533 -14.31 26.88 9.43
CA MET A 533 -14.42 28.13 10.21
C MET A 533 -13.04 28.73 10.52
N PRO A 534 -12.92 30.06 10.70
CA PRO A 534 -11.64 30.71 11.05
C PRO A 534 -11.02 30.18 12.34
N ARG A 535 -9.69 30.15 12.41
CA ARG A 535 -8.97 29.87 13.66
C ARG A 535 -9.14 31.04 14.63
N HIS A 536 -9.27 30.69 15.90
CA HIS A 536 -9.36 31.64 17.02
C HIS A 536 -8.00 31.87 17.64
#